data_AF-A0A0F9DWC6-F1
#
_entry.id   AF-A0A0F9DWC6-F1
#
_cell.length_a   1.000
_cell.length_b   1.000
_cell.length_c   1.000
_cell.angle_alpha   90.00
_cell.angle_beta   90.00
_cell.angle_gamma   90.00
#
_symmetry.space_group_name_H-M   'P 1'
#
loop_
_entity.id
_entity.type
_entity.pdbx_description
1 polymer ?
#
loop_
_entity_poly.entity_id
_entity_poly.type
_entity_poly.pdbx_seq_one_letter_code
_entity_poly.pdbx_strand_id
1 'polypeptide(L)'
;MNPTFGNGSIMVGGADADLIINEILIDIKTTKIFQMKREYFDQLIGYYTLYRIDGINGMPGDNEIKKLGVYFSRYGYLHIYNIEDIIDENKFPEFIEWFKDRATQ
;
A
#
# COMPACT_ATOMS: atom_id res chain seq x y z
N MET A 1 1.07 6.54 16.45
CA MET A 1 1.67 5.32 15.86
C MET A 1 1.23 5.28 14.41
N ASN A 2 2.11 4.87 13.49
CA ASN A 2 1.77 4.75 12.07
C ASN A 2 0.94 3.49 11.83
N PRO A 3 0.08 3.44 10.79
CA PRO A 3 -0.60 2.21 10.40
C PRO A 3 0.39 1.12 9.98
N THR A 4 0.44 0.03 10.73
CA THR A 4 1.34 -1.11 10.47
C THR A 4 0.55 -2.33 9.99
N PHE A 5 1.14 -3.14 9.11
CA PHE A 5 0.52 -4.33 8.49
C PHE A 5 0.74 -5.60 9.32
N GLY A 6 0.71 -5.49 10.65
CA GLY A 6 0.88 -6.63 11.55
C GLY A 6 2.20 -7.41 11.33
N ASN A 7 2.09 -8.73 11.26
CA ASN A 7 3.18 -9.65 10.94
C ASN A 7 3.67 -9.48 9.49
N GLY A 8 2.83 -8.97 8.58
CA GLY A 8 3.22 -8.61 7.23
C GLY A 8 4.35 -7.58 7.20
N SER A 9 4.30 -6.58 8.08
CA SER A 9 5.40 -5.61 8.24
C SER A 9 6.71 -6.29 8.65
N ILE A 10 6.67 -7.29 9.53
CA ILE A 10 7.86 -8.01 9.99
C ILE A 10 8.48 -8.81 8.83
N MET A 11 7.65 -9.41 7.97
CA MET A 11 8.06 -10.23 6.83
C MET A 11 8.98 -9.48 5.85
N VAL A 12 8.80 -8.16 5.71
CA VAL A 12 9.58 -7.32 4.78
C VAL A 12 10.64 -6.45 5.48
N GLY A 13 10.96 -6.74 6.75
CA GLY A 13 11.94 -5.97 7.53
C GLY A 13 11.43 -4.64 8.09
N GLY A 14 10.11 -4.47 8.14
CA GLY A 14 9.41 -3.27 8.59
C GLY A 14 8.73 -2.53 7.45
N ALA A 15 7.44 -2.25 7.59
CA ALA A 15 6.66 -1.45 6.64
C ALA A 15 5.46 -0.82 7.34
N ASP A 16 5.30 0.49 7.17
CA ASP A 16 4.15 1.24 7.70
C ASP A 16 3.61 2.13 6.59
N ALA A 17 2.28 2.23 6.46
CA ALA A 17 1.67 3.24 5.61
C ALA A 17 1.74 4.62 6.29
N ASP A 18 1.69 5.70 5.52
CA ASP A 18 1.70 7.05 6.10
C ASP A 18 0.33 7.47 6.62
N LEU A 19 -0.73 7.21 5.83
CA LEU A 19 -2.08 7.62 6.16
C LEU A 19 -3.11 6.67 5.56
N ILE A 20 -4.16 6.38 6.32
CA ILE A 20 -5.37 5.72 5.83
C ILE A 20 -6.54 6.61 6.18
N ILE A 21 -7.36 6.93 5.18
CA ILE A 21 -8.58 7.71 5.37
C ILE A 21 -9.69 7.11 4.53
N ASN A 22 -10.80 6.75 5.18
CA ASN A 22 -11.87 5.94 4.59
C ASN A 22 -11.28 4.66 3.96
N GLU A 23 -11.55 4.42 2.67
CA GLU A 23 -11.11 3.25 1.91
C GLU A 23 -9.79 3.50 1.14
N ILE A 24 -9.04 4.56 1.50
CA ILE A 24 -7.83 5.00 0.78
C ILE A 24 -6.58 4.81 1.64
N LEU A 25 -5.60 4.06 1.13
CA LEU A 25 -4.25 3.98 1.68
C LEU A 25 -3.33 4.96 0.95
N ILE A 26 -2.67 5.84 1.69
CA ILE A 26 -1.88 6.95 1.16
C ILE A 26 -0.43 6.86 1.64
N ASP A 27 0.49 7.06 0.69
CA ASP A 27 1.91 7.33 0.93
C ASP A 27 2.24 8.78 0.57
N ILE A 28 2.98 9.48 1.42
CA ILE A 28 3.26 10.91 1.32
C ILE A 28 4.67 11.09 0.75
N LYS A 29 4.76 11.73 -0.42
CA LYS A 29 6.04 12.04 -1.08
C LYS A 29 6.35 13.53 -1.05
N THR A 30 7.46 13.85 -0.39
CA THR A 30 7.99 15.22 -0.31
C THR A 30 9.17 15.39 -1.25
N THR A 31 8.92 15.66 -2.54
CA THR A 31 9.96 15.69 -3.59
C THR A 31 10.11 17.06 -4.24
N LYS A 32 11.33 17.39 -4.67
CA LYS A 32 11.63 18.63 -5.43
C LYS A 32 11.11 18.62 -6.86
N ILE A 33 10.85 17.45 -7.44
CA ILE A 33 10.36 17.28 -8.80
C ILE A 33 8.98 16.64 -8.71
N PHE A 34 7.97 17.26 -9.33
CA PHE A 34 6.62 16.73 -9.39
C PHE A 34 6.52 15.68 -10.48
N GLN A 35 6.88 14.45 -10.13
CA GLN A 35 6.89 13.32 -11.06
C GLN A 35 6.50 12.05 -10.33
N MET A 36 5.58 11.29 -10.93
CA MET A 36 5.29 9.94 -10.49
C MET A 36 6.44 9.01 -10.91
N LYS A 37 6.96 8.24 -9.95
CA LYS A 37 8.02 7.28 -10.18
C LYS A 37 7.50 5.86 -10.01
N ARG A 38 8.12 4.93 -10.72
CA ARG A 38 7.81 3.50 -10.62
C ARG A 38 7.95 2.99 -9.17
N GLU A 39 8.98 3.43 -8.46
CA GLU A 39 9.23 3.07 -7.05
C GLU A 39 8.05 3.44 -6.12
N TYR A 40 7.35 4.55 -6.37
CA TYR A 40 6.20 4.96 -5.56
C TYR A 40 4.99 4.07 -5.82
N PHE A 41 4.80 3.68 -7.09
CA PHE A 41 3.74 2.75 -7.45
C PHE A 41 4.00 1.36 -6.85
N ASP A 42 5.22 0.83 -6.99
CA ASP A 42 5.58 -0.48 -6.45
C ASP A 42 5.45 -0.51 -4.92
N GLN A 43 5.77 0.59 -4.22
CA GLN A 43 5.55 0.72 -2.78
C GLN A 43 4.05 0.63 -2.42
N LEU A 44 3.17 1.29 -3.17
CA LEU A 44 1.72 1.18 -2.97
C LEU A 44 1.21 -0.24 -3.18
N ILE A 45 1.69 -0.95 -4.21
CA ILE A 45 1.36 -2.36 -4.44
C ILE A 45 1.86 -3.22 -3.28
N GLY A 46 3.08 -2.98 -2.79
CA GLY A 46 3.62 -3.65 -1.61
C GLY A 46 2.72 -3.47 -0.39
N TYR A 47 2.32 -2.23 -0.09
CA TYR A 47 1.39 -1.92 1.00
C TYR A 47 0.04 -2.62 0.86
N TYR A 48 -0.56 -2.60 -0.32
CA TYR A 48 -1.82 -3.31 -0.56
C TYR A 48 -1.66 -4.82 -0.39
N THR A 49 -0.52 -5.38 -0.80
CA THR A 49 -0.21 -6.81 -0.65
C THR A 49 -0.08 -7.18 0.82
N LEU A 50 0.64 -6.38 1.62
CA LEU A 50 0.77 -6.60 3.06
C LEU A 50 -0.57 -6.49 3.78
N TYR A 51 -1.39 -5.50 3.41
CA TYR A 51 -2.76 -5.38 3.88
C TYR A 51 -3.58 -6.63 3.59
N ARG A 52 -3.46 -7.19 2.38
CA ARG A 52 -4.19 -8.40 1.98
C ARG A 52 -3.69 -9.68 2.67
N ILE A 53 -2.47 -9.66 3.23
CA ILE A 53 -1.90 -10.77 3.99
C ILE A 53 -2.39 -10.76 5.45
N ASP A 54 -2.29 -9.63 6.14
CA ASP A 54 -2.48 -9.58 7.61
C ASP A 54 -3.37 -8.43 8.10
N GLY A 55 -4.00 -7.69 7.19
CA GLY A 55 -4.77 -6.50 7.52
C GLY A 55 -3.89 -5.33 7.97
N ILE A 56 -4.51 -4.36 8.65
CA ILE A 56 -3.83 -3.18 9.19
C ILE A 56 -4.24 -3.02 10.65
N ASN A 57 -3.25 -2.88 11.52
CA ASN A 57 -3.47 -2.74 12.95
C ASN A 57 -4.32 -1.50 13.26
N GLY A 58 -5.42 -1.70 13.99
CA GLY A 58 -6.35 -0.64 14.35
C GLY A 58 -7.38 -0.27 13.26
N MET A 59 -7.34 -0.92 12.10
CA MET A 59 -8.40 -0.80 11.10
C MET A 59 -9.56 -1.75 11.43
N PRO A 60 -10.82 -1.27 11.48
CA PRO A 60 -11.99 -2.13 11.62
C PRO A 60 -12.05 -3.23 10.56
N GLY A 61 -12.49 -4.43 10.93
CA GLY A 61 -12.49 -5.59 10.04
C GLY A 61 -13.51 -5.51 8.89
N ASP A 62 -14.46 -4.59 8.97
CA ASP A 62 -15.43 -4.25 7.93
C ASP A 62 -14.93 -3.18 6.95
N ASN A 63 -13.78 -2.55 7.21
CA ASN A 63 -13.17 -1.62 6.28
C ASN A 63 -12.34 -2.34 5.22
N GLU A 64 -12.54 -1.91 3.97
CA GLU A 64 -11.82 -2.41 2.80
C GLU A 64 -11.02 -1.29 2.15
N ILE A 65 -9.77 -1.55 1.80
CA ILE A 65 -8.98 -0.62 0.99
C ILE A 65 -9.38 -0.78 -0.47
N LYS A 66 -10.06 0.22 -1.03
CA LYS A 66 -10.50 0.25 -2.44
C LYS A 66 -9.66 1.17 -3.31
N LYS A 67 -8.83 2.02 -2.69
CA LYS A 67 -8.00 3.01 -3.40
C LYS A 67 -6.62 3.11 -2.79
N LEU A 68 -5.64 3.36 -3.65
CA LEU A 68 -4.26 3.68 -3.26
C LEU A 68 -3.92 5.08 -3.74
N GLY A 69 -3.11 5.82 -2.98
CA GLY A 69 -2.76 7.18 -3.37
C GLY A 69 -1.35 7.61 -2.99
N VAL A 70 -0.80 8.51 -3.81
CA VAL A 70 0.41 9.26 -3.49
C VAL A 70 0.03 10.71 -3.26
N TYR A 71 0.31 11.22 -2.06
CA TYR A 71 0.16 12.64 -1.76
C TYR A 71 1.49 13.37 -1.91
N PHE A 72 1.60 14.22 -2.93
CA PHE A 72 2.77 15.05 -3.17
C PHE A 72 2.70 16.34 -2.33
N SER A 73 3.22 16.27 -1.11
CA SER A 73 3.05 17.30 -0.06
C SER A 73 3.50 18.71 -0.48
N ARG A 74 4.56 18.83 -1.28
CA ARG A 74 5.07 20.14 -1.76
C ARG A 74 4.18 20.81 -2.80
N TYR A 75 3.29 20.05 -3.44
CA TYR A 75 2.44 20.51 -4.53
C TYR A 75 0.96 20.50 -4.15
N GLY A 76 0.61 20.00 -2.96
CA GLY A 76 -0.79 19.87 -2.52
C GLY A 76 -1.61 18.97 -3.45
N TYR A 77 -0.98 17.97 -4.08
CA TYR A 77 -1.61 17.13 -5.09
C TYR A 77 -1.72 15.68 -4.63
N LEU A 78 -2.94 15.13 -4.68
CA LEU A 78 -3.22 13.73 -4.39
C LEU A 78 -3.50 12.99 -5.69
N HIS A 79 -2.65 12.03 -6.03
CA HIS A 79 -2.86 11.10 -7.12
C HIS A 79 -3.48 9.81 -6.58
N ILE A 80 -4.53 9.29 -7.23
CA ILE A 80 -5.32 8.15 -6.74
C ILE A 80 -5.46 7.09 -7.84
N TYR A 81 -5.35 5.83 -7.45
CA TYR A 81 -5.68 4.65 -8.24
C TYR A 81 -6.84 3.90 -7.56
N ASN A 82 -7.83 3.43 -8.33
CA ASN A 82 -8.78 2.45 -7.83
C ASN A 82 -8.14 1.07 -7.93
N ILE A 83 -8.33 0.22 -6.92
CA ILE A 83 -7.78 -1.14 -6.90
C ILE A 83 -8.25 -1.95 -8.12
N GLU A 84 -9.51 -1.81 -8.52
CA GLU A 84 -10.09 -2.51 -9.67
C GLU A 84 -9.40 -2.20 -11.01
N ASP A 85 -8.73 -1.04 -11.11
CA ASP A 85 -8.00 -0.64 -12.33
C ASP A 85 -6.58 -1.26 -12.39
N ILE A 86 -6.05 -1.73 -11.26
CA ILE A 86 -4.64 -2.14 -11.14
C ILE A 86 -4.45 -3.58 -10.64
N ILE A 87 -5.45 -4.18 -9.99
CA ILE A 87 -5.40 -5.54 -9.45
C ILE A 87 -6.47 -6.41 -10.13
N ASP A 88 -6.04 -7.52 -10.73
CA ASP A 88 -6.90 -8.62 -11.14
C ASP A 88 -7.06 -9.59 -9.96
N GLU A 89 -8.20 -9.53 -9.26
CA GLU A 89 -8.47 -10.35 -8.07
C GLU A 89 -8.40 -11.86 -8.35
N ASN A 90 -8.53 -12.31 -9.61
CA ASN A 90 -8.37 -13.73 -9.95
C ASN A 90 -6.90 -14.18 -9.94
N LYS A 91 -5.96 -13.24 -10.14
CA LYS A 91 -4.51 -13.51 -10.20
C LYS A 91 -3.77 -13.02 -8.96
N PHE A 92 -4.37 -12.11 -8.20
CA PHE A 92 -3.73 -11.54 -7.03
C PHE A 92 -3.32 -12.57 -5.96
N PRO A 93 -4.07 -13.66 -5.71
CA PRO A 93 -3.61 -14.72 -4.81
C PRO A 93 -2.27 -15.35 -5.21
N GLU A 94 -2.04 -15.58 -6.51
CA GLU A 94 -0.76 -16.10 -7.02
C GLU A 94 0.37 -15.09 -6.79
N PHE A 95 0.09 -13.81 -7.01
CA PHE A 95 1.04 -12.73 -6.73
C PHE A 95 1.39 -12.64 -5.23
N ILE A 96 0.42 -12.81 -4.33
CA ILE A 96 0.65 -12.82 -2.88
C ILE A 96 1.61 -13.95 -2.49
N GLU A 97 1.42 -15.16 -3.02
CA GLU A 97 2.31 -16.29 -2.71
C GLU A 97 3.72 -16.05 -3.24
N TRP A 98 3.86 -15.57 -4.49
CA TRP A 98 5.15 -15.14 -5.03
C TRP A 98 5.82 -14.05 -4.18
N PHE A 99 5.03 -13.10 -3.68
CA PHE A 99 5.52 -12.01 -2.83
C PHE A 99 6.06 -12.53 -1.50
N LYS A 100 5.34 -13.44 -0.83
CA LYS A 100 5.78 -14.10 0.41
C LYS A 100 7.08 -14.86 0.21
N ASP A 101 7.18 -15.65 -0.85
CA ASP A 101 8.38 -16.44 -1.17
C ASP A 101 9.63 -15.55 -1.37
N ARG A 102 9.44 -14.35 -1.92
CA ARG A 102 10.51 -13.36 -2.14
C ARG A 102 10.89 -12.61 -0.88
N ALA A 103 9.92 -12.36 0.01
CA ALA A 103 10.16 -11.63 1.25
C ALA A 103 10.93 -12.47 2.29
N THR A 104 10.86 -13.80 2.20
CA THR A 104 11.55 -14.73 3.11
C THR A 104 12.95 -15.16 2.67
N GLN A 105 13.45 -14.65 1.52
CA GLN A 105 14.79 -14.92 1.00
C GLN A 105 15.81 -13.91 1.54
#